data_AF-A0AAD5MPX4-F1
#
_entry.id   AF-A0AAD5MPX4-F1
#
_cell.length_a   1.000
_cell.length_b   1.000
_cell.length_c   1.000
_cell.angle_alpha   90.00
_cell.angle_beta   90.00
_cell.angle_gamma   90.00
#
_symmetry.space_group_name_H-M   'P 1'
#
loop_
_entity.id
_entity.type
_entity.pdbx_description
1 polymer ?
#
loop_
_entity_poly.entity_id
_entity_poly.type
_entity_poly.pdbx_seq_one_letter_code
_entity_poly.pdbx_strand_id
1 'polypeptide(L)'
;MSAVRLPRLNDYWSARQGLVGVSMAVTCHVHATIFDIVTHLHVAGNRGYKAKDMIYKIKVLVELVNYTCKTVYRQGKDVCINESRYMMQLMIQYRGKTRLH
;
A
#
# COMPACT_ATOMS: atom_id res chain seq x y z
N MET A 1 16.82 -9.54 7.69
CA MET A 1 15.41 -9.65 7.28
C MET A 1 15.37 -9.78 5.77
N SER A 2 15.06 -10.96 5.26
CA SER A 2 14.92 -11.20 3.82
C SER A 2 13.78 -10.33 3.30
N ALA A 3 14.10 -9.35 2.46
CA ALA A 3 13.08 -8.64 1.69
C ALA A 3 12.46 -9.67 0.74
N VAL A 4 11.28 -10.17 1.08
CA VAL A 4 10.47 -10.96 0.15
C VAL A 4 10.25 -10.08 -1.08
N ARG A 5 10.99 -10.35 -2.15
CA ARG A 5 10.77 -9.68 -3.43
C ARG A 5 9.45 -10.20 -3.97
N LEU A 6 8.41 -9.41 -3.76
CA LEU A 6 7.13 -9.66 -4.40
C LEU A 6 7.32 -9.61 -5.93
N PRO A 7 6.71 -10.53 -6.69
CA PRO A 7 6.70 -10.48 -8.14
C PRO A 7 6.13 -9.15 -8.63
N ARG A 8 6.58 -8.67 -9.80
CA ARG A 8 5.95 -7.51 -10.45
C ARG A 8 4.53 -7.87 -10.85
N LEU A 9 3.65 -6.86 -11.02
CA LEU A 9 2.24 -7.10 -11.36
C LEU A 9 2.06 -7.98 -12.64
N ASN A 10 2.94 -7.82 -13.63
CA ASN A 10 2.94 -8.65 -14.84
C ASN A 10 3.36 -10.10 -14.62
N ASP A 11 4.14 -10.37 -13.57
CA ASP A 11 4.65 -11.71 -13.29
C ASP A 11 3.53 -12.66 -12.82
N TYR A 12 2.42 -12.12 -12.31
CA TYR A 12 1.23 -12.86 -11.86
C TYR A 12 0.38 -13.47 -13.00
N TRP A 13 0.67 -13.19 -14.27
CA TRP A 13 0.05 -13.89 -15.41
C TRP A 13 1.10 -14.50 -16.34
N SER A 14 2.37 -14.53 -15.92
CA SER A 14 3.45 -15.06 -16.76
C SER A 14 3.55 -16.59 -16.64
N ALA A 15 3.78 -17.25 -17.76
CA ALA A 15 4.07 -18.70 -17.82
C ALA A 15 5.56 -19.04 -17.53
N ARG A 16 6.36 -18.09 -17.02
CA ARG A 16 7.79 -18.32 -16.79
C ARG A 16 8.01 -19.37 -15.69
N GLN A 17 8.77 -20.41 -16.05
CA GLN A 17 9.21 -21.44 -15.11
C GLN A 17 10.10 -20.80 -14.02
N GLY A 18 9.77 -21.03 -12.74
CA GLY A 18 10.45 -20.46 -11.56
C GLY A 18 9.58 -19.52 -10.72
N LEU A 19 8.48 -19.02 -11.26
CA LEU A 19 7.41 -18.35 -10.50
C LEU A 19 6.29 -19.37 -10.23
N VAL A 20 6.62 -20.42 -9.48
CA VAL A 20 5.68 -21.50 -9.18
C VAL A 20 4.68 -20.98 -8.14
N GLY A 21 3.43 -20.76 -8.55
CA GLY A 21 2.33 -20.21 -7.74
C GLY A 21 1.29 -19.41 -8.53
N VAL A 22 1.55 -19.15 -9.81
CA VAL A 22 0.86 -18.14 -10.63
C VAL A 22 -0.49 -18.59 -11.23
N SER A 23 -0.89 -19.86 -11.09
CA SER A 23 -2.14 -20.33 -11.74
C SER A 23 -3.41 -19.72 -11.14
N MET A 24 -3.40 -19.28 -9.88
CA MET A 24 -4.59 -18.75 -9.21
C MET A 24 -5.02 -17.37 -9.74
N ALA A 25 -4.07 -16.53 -10.13
CA ALA A 25 -4.39 -15.18 -10.62
C ALA A 25 -5.18 -15.25 -11.94
N VAL A 26 -4.81 -16.18 -12.83
CA VAL A 26 -5.50 -16.44 -14.11
C VAL A 26 -6.92 -16.99 -13.87
N THR A 27 -7.13 -17.79 -12.83
CA THR A 27 -8.46 -18.32 -12.51
C THR A 27 -9.40 -17.28 -11.90
N CYS A 28 -8.87 -16.23 -11.26
CA CYS A 28 -9.70 -15.20 -10.63
C CYS A 28 -10.11 -14.12 -11.63
N HIS A 29 -9.17 -13.54 -12.37
CA HIS A 29 -9.43 -12.47 -13.33
C HIS A 29 -8.41 -12.46 -14.47
N VAL A 30 -8.83 -11.94 -15.62
CA VAL A 30 -7.93 -11.68 -16.75
C VAL A 30 -7.01 -10.51 -16.39
N HIS A 31 -5.74 -10.60 -16.80
CA HIS A 31 -4.70 -9.58 -16.58
C HIS A 31 -5.19 -8.16 -16.89
N ALA A 32 -5.81 -7.96 -18.07
CA ALA A 32 -6.33 -6.67 -18.50
C ALA A 32 -7.35 -6.07 -17.52
N THR A 33 -8.24 -6.89 -16.96
CA THR A 33 -9.26 -6.45 -16.00
C THR A 33 -8.63 -5.96 -14.70
N ILE A 34 -7.63 -6.65 -14.17
CA ILE A 34 -6.94 -6.21 -12.95
C ILE A 34 -6.13 -4.94 -13.20
N PHE A 35 -5.46 -4.84 -14.35
CA PHE A 35 -4.77 -3.61 -14.73
C PHE A 35 -5.72 -2.42 -14.76
N ASP A 36 -6.88 -2.60 -15.37
CA ASP A 36 -7.91 -1.56 -15.45
C ASP A 36 -8.49 -1.18 -14.09
N ILE A 37 -8.71 -2.16 -13.20
CA ILE A 37 -9.15 -1.89 -11.82
C ILE A 37 -8.09 -1.09 -11.05
N VAL A 38 -6.82 -1.48 -11.15
CA VAL A 38 -5.72 -0.84 -10.41
C VAL A 38 -5.51 0.60 -10.87
N THR A 39 -5.68 0.90 -12.17
CA THR A 39 -5.53 2.26 -12.69
C THR A 39 -6.68 3.19 -12.28
N HIS A 40 -7.87 2.65 -12.06
CA HIS A 40 -9.06 3.39 -11.67
C HIS A 40 -9.35 3.34 -10.16
N LEU A 41 -8.50 2.70 -9.36
CA LEU A 41 -8.69 2.58 -7.92
C LEU A 41 -8.46 3.93 -7.24
N HIS A 42 -9.54 4.54 -6.78
CA HIS A 42 -9.52 5.79 -6.03
C HIS A 42 -10.15 5.61 -4.65
N VAL A 43 -9.42 6.01 -3.63
CA VAL A 43 -9.84 5.92 -2.23
C VAL A 43 -10.62 7.17 -1.79
N ALA A 44 -10.37 8.31 -2.44
CA ALA A 44 -11.09 9.55 -2.22
C ALA A 44 -11.27 10.32 -3.53
N GLY A 45 -12.37 11.05 -3.66
CA GLY A 45 -12.64 11.91 -4.82
C GLY A 45 -11.77 13.17 -4.82
N ASN A 46 -11.45 13.69 -6.02
CA ASN A 46 -10.56 14.86 -6.15
C ASN A 46 -11.18 16.20 -5.68
N ARG A 47 -12.50 16.27 -5.51
CA ARG A 47 -13.22 17.52 -5.20
C ARG A 47 -12.93 18.10 -3.81
N GLY A 48 -12.52 17.27 -2.86
CA GLY A 48 -12.29 17.69 -1.46
C GLY A 48 -10.81 17.95 -1.12
N TYR A 49 -9.92 17.91 -2.10
CA TYR A 49 -8.49 18.09 -1.85
C TYR A 49 -8.19 19.50 -1.31
N LYS A 50 -7.49 19.55 -0.18
CA LYS A 50 -6.94 20.79 0.40
C LYS A 50 -5.43 20.67 0.44
N ALA A 51 -4.71 21.69 -0.02
CA ALA A 51 -3.23 21.67 -0.09
C ALA A 51 -2.52 21.42 1.25
N LYS A 52 -3.19 21.63 2.38
CA LYS A 52 -2.66 21.34 3.72
C LYS A 52 -2.74 19.87 4.12
N ASP A 53 -3.59 19.07 3.45
CA ASP A 53 -3.78 17.64 3.75
C ASP A 53 -3.08 16.79 2.68
N MET A 54 -1.77 16.60 2.85
CA MET A 54 -0.92 15.88 1.90
C MET A 54 -1.29 14.40 1.74
N ILE A 55 -1.99 13.81 2.70
CA ILE A 55 -2.40 12.39 2.68
C ILE A 55 -3.90 12.22 2.39
N TYR A 56 -4.62 13.28 2.04
CA TYR A 56 -6.07 13.29 1.83
C TYR A 56 -6.58 12.10 1.00
N LYS A 57 -5.86 11.75 -0.07
CA LYS A 57 -6.24 10.66 -0.98
C LYS A 57 -6.31 9.29 -0.31
N ILE A 58 -5.54 9.04 0.75
CA ILE A 58 -5.49 7.75 1.46
C ILE A 58 -5.96 7.84 2.91
N LYS A 59 -6.28 9.04 3.39
CA LYS A 59 -6.54 9.32 4.81
C LYS A 59 -7.60 8.41 5.41
N VAL A 60 -8.71 8.21 4.72
CA VAL A 60 -9.82 7.35 5.17
C VAL A 60 -9.34 5.92 5.42
N LEU A 61 -8.50 5.37 4.53
CA LEU A 61 -7.95 4.03 4.72
C LEU A 61 -6.97 3.99 5.90
N VAL A 62 -6.10 4.98 6.04
CA VAL A 62 -5.16 5.06 7.16
C VAL A 62 -5.90 5.10 8.49
N GLU A 63 -6.95 5.92 8.58
CA GLU A 63 -7.79 6.04 9.77
C GLU A 63 -8.53 4.74 10.07
N LEU A 64 -9.12 4.10 9.05
CA LEU A 64 -9.82 2.83 9.20
C LEU A 64 -8.89 1.70 9.67
N VAL A 65 -7.71 1.59 9.08
CA VAL A 65 -6.70 0.60 9.46
C VAL A 65 -6.24 0.85 10.90
N ASN A 66 -5.89 2.09 11.25
CA ASN A 66 -5.48 2.44 12.60
C ASN A 66 -6.57 2.15 13.64
N TYR A 67 -7.83 2.48 13.31
CA TYR A 67 -8.96 2.18 14.17
C TYR A 67 -9.11 0.66 14.38
N THR A 68 -9.08 -0.11 13.29
CA THR A 68 -9.23 -1.58 13.34
C THR A 68 -8.08 -2.23 14.11
N CYS A 69 -6.84 -1.80 13.89
CA CYS A 69 -5.69 -2.29 14.66
C CYS A 69 -5.85 -2.00 16.15
N LYS A 70 -6.36 -0.82 16.51
CA LYS A 70 -6.60 -0.44 17.91
C LYS A 70 -7.70 -1.27 18.57
N THR A 71 -8.74 -1.65 17.83
CA THR A 71 -9.86 -2.44 18.37
C THR A 71 -9.53 -3.93 18.47
N VAL A 72 -8.80 -4.47 17.50
CA VAL A 72 -8.48 -5.91 17.42
C VAL A 72 -7.31 -6.28 18.33
N TYR A 73 -6.31 -5.41 18.48
CA TYR A 73 -5.11 -5.71 19.24
C TYR A 73 -5.06 -4.96 20.58
N ARG A 74 -4.91 -5.71 21.68
CA ARG A 74 -4.62 -5.15 23.01
C ARG A 74 -3.11 -5.14 23.23
N GLN A 75 -2.57 -3.96 23.55
CA GLN A 75 -1.14 -3.80 23.78
C GLN A 75 -0.69 -4.56 25.04
N GLY A 76 0.49 -5.17 24.97
CA GLY A 76 1.16 -5.79 26.12
C GLY A 76 1.82 -4.75 27.03
N LYS A 77 2.64 -5.22 27.97
CA LYS A 77 3.29 -4.36 28.98
C LYS A 77 4.33 -3.39 28.39
N ASP A 78 4.99 -3.79 27.30
CA ASP A 78 6.03 -3.02 26.63
C ASP A 78 5.61 -2.65 25.21
N VAL A 79 5.83 -1.39 24.83
CA VAL A 79 5.51 -0.85 23.51
C VAL A 79 6.80 -0.30 22.88
N CYS A 80 7.15 -0.82 21.70
CA CYS A 80 8.26 -0.30 20.91
C CYS A 80 7.73 0.58 19.77
N ILE A 81 8.31 1.77 19.62
CA ILE A 81 7.99 2.70 18.54
C ILE A 81 9.17 2.74 17.58
N ASN A 82 8.96 2.29 16.35
CA ASN A 82 9.97 2.29 15.29
C ASN A 82 9.43 3.02 14.05
N GLU A 83 10.35 3.60 13.27
CA GLU A 83 10.03 4.18 11.96
C GLU A 83 10.23 3.10 10.86
N SER A 84 9.18 2.84 10.08
CA SER A 84 9.28 2.05 8.85
C SER A 84 9.27 2.97 7.64
N ARG A 85 10.28 2.86 6.77
CA ARG A 85 10.35 3.63 5.52
C ARG A 85 9.98 2.75 4.33
N TYR A 86 9.02 3.21 3.54
CA TYR A 86 8.64 2.59 2.28
C TYR A 86 9.29 3.34 1.12
N MET A 87 10.07 2.63 0.31
CA MET A 87 10.68 3.21 -0.88
C MET A 87 9.66 3.21 -2.01
N MET A 88 9.16 4.40 -2.36
CA MET A 88 8.29 4.61 -3.51
C MET A 88 9.01 5.47 -4.54
N GLN A 89 9.08 5.02 -5.80
CA GLN A 89 9.80 5.71 -6.89
C GLN A 89 8.94 6.76 -7.63
N LEU A 90 7.76 7.09 -7.12
CA LEU A 90 6.87 8.11 -7.70
C LEU A 90 7.07 9.47 -7.03
N MET A 91 6.80 10.56 -7.75
CA MET A 91 6.84 11.91 -7.19
C MET A 91 5.74 12.10 -6.14
N ILE A 92 6.13 12.03 -4.86
CA ILE A 92 5.28 12.39 -3.72
C ILE A 92 5.85 13.65 -3.08
N GLN A 93 5.03 14.69 -2.94
CA GLN A 93 5.38 15.84 -2.13
C GLN A 93 5.10 15.51 -0.66
N TYR A 94 6.11 15.03 0.07
CA TYR A 94 6.06 14.90 1.53
C TYR A 94 7.12 15.82 2.14
N ARG A 95 6.72 16.98 2.68
CA ARG A 95 7.63 17.88 3.40
C ARG A 95 7.73 17.46 4.87
N GLY A 96 8.54 16.45 5.15
CA GLY A 96 8.99 16.17 6.50
C GLY A 96 10.05 17.20 6.92
N LYS A 97 9.71 18.15 7.79
CA LYS A 97 10.72 18.96 8.50
C LYS A 97 11.26 18.12 9.65
N THR A 98 12.36 17.41 9.45
CA THR A 98 13.20 16.91 10.53
C THR A 98 14.02 18.09 11.08
N ARG A 99 13.52 18.74 12.14
CA ARG A 99 14.40 19.43 13.10
C ARG A 99 14.50 18.50 14.31
N LEU A 100 15.63 17.83 14.42
CA LEU A 100 16.08 17.24 15.67
C LEU A 100 16.79 18.37 16.43
N HIS A 101 16.33 18.60 17.67
CA HIS A 101 16.99 19.44 18.66
C HIS A 101 18.08 18.63 19.36
#